data_AF-A0A168NBY5-F1
#
_entry.id   AF-A0A168NBY5-F1
#
_cell.length_a   1.000
_cell.length_b   1.000
_cell.length_c   1.000
_cell.angle_alpha   90.00
_cell.angle_beta   90.00
_cell.angle_gamma   90.00
#
_symmetry.space_group_name_H-M   'P 1'
#
loop_
_entity.id
_entity.type
_entity.pdbx_description
1 polymer ?
#
loop_
_entity_poly.entity_id
_entity_poly.type
_entity_poly.pdbx_seq_one_letter_code
_entity_poly.pdbx_strand_id
1 'polypeptide(L)'
;MTIRTMAMAAAVLAATAGAALAQDATAVPAPPPPPGEWRTIAPENLLVIDTNKGRVLVELAPEIAPAHVERIKLLASRGFFDNLVWHRVIDWFMAQTGDPLGTGEGQSWYPDLKAEFTFRRGADMAFTPVAAPVGALVGFVDSIPVQTQPDALMSGTSDKKVHGWALYCPGVAGMARDEGNDTANSQFFLMRQAYPALDKRYTVWGRVVSGLDIVRSLKASDTPDGLVQGPDQMTRVRVASDLPAAERPTAAVLNTNSATFQTLAQQARQARGADFSVCDIELPVRVTPAA
;
A
#
# COMPACT_ATOMS: atom_id res chain seq x y z
N MET A 1 -21.71 18.74 86.21
CA MET A 1 -21.96 19.60 85.04
C MET A 1 -21.29 18.92 83.85
N THR A 2 -22.00 18.00 83.23
CA THR A 2 -21.48 16.98 82.31
C THR A 2 -21.62 17.44 80.87
N ILE A 3 -20.50 17.78 80.23
CA ILE A 3 -20.45 18.20 78.83
C ILE A 3 -20.25 16.96 77.95
N ARG A 4 -21.20 16.82 77.02
CA ARG A 4 -21.34 15.78 76.01
C ARG A 4 -20.16 15.76 75.05
N THR A 5 -19.55 14.60 74.84
CA THR A 5 -18.60 14.33 73.75
C THR A 5 -19.33 13.55 72.66
N MET A 6 -19.38 14.13 71.45
CA MET A 6 -19.93 13.51 70.24
C MET A 6 -19.00 12.39 69.76
N ALA A 7 -19.55 11.20 69.52
CA ALA A 7 -18.85 10.11 68.85
C ALA A 7 -19.00 10.28 67.32
N MET A 8 -17.88 10.41 66.62
CA MET A 8 -17.80 10.31 65.16
C MET A 8 -17.96 8.85 64.74
N ALA A 9 -18.98 8.55 63.94
CA ALA A 9 -19.14 7.27 63.26
C ALA A 9 -18.26 7.26 61.99
N ALA A 10 -17.26 6.38 61.94
CA ALA A 10 -16.50 6.10 60.73
C ALA A 10 -17.31 5.16 59.83
N ALA A 11 -17.83 5.67 58.71
CA ALA A 11 -18.45 4.87 57.67
C ALA A 11 -17.35 4.21 56.82
N VAL A 12 -17.27 2.87 56.87
CA VAL A 12 -16.41 2.07 56.00
C VAL A 12 -17.07 2.01 54.62
N LEU A 13 -16.49 2.72 53.64
CA LEU A 13 -16.84 2.57 52.23
C LEU A 13 -16.20 1.28 51.70
N ALA A 14 -17.00 0.25 51.47
CA ALA A 14 -16.57 -0.95 50.76
C ALA A 14 -16.40 -0.61 49.27
N ALA A 15 -15.15 -0.51 48.80
CA ALA A 15 -14.84 -0.40 47.38
C ALA A 15 -15.07 -1.76 46.72
N THR A 16 -16.16 -1.91 45.98
CA THR A 16 -16.35 -3.04 45.07
C THR A 16 -15.48 -2.82 43.83
N ALA A 17 -14.32 -3.48 43.80
CA ALA A 17 -13.51 -3.57 42.60
C ALA A 17 -14.27 -4.37 41.54
N GLY A 18 -14.91 -3.65 40.61
CA GLY A 18 -15.43 -4.25 39.38
C GLY A 18 -14.25 -4.70 38.53
N ALA A 19 -14.06 -6.01 38.40
CA ALA A 19 -13.12 -6.59 37.46
C ALA A 19 -13.52 -6.19 36.04
N ALA A 20 -12.75 -5.28 35.44
CA ALA A 20 -12.80 -5.03 34.01
C ALA A 20 -12.28 -6.28 33.29
N LEU A 21 -13.20 -7.13 32.82
CA LEU A 21 -12.87 -8.15 31.85
C LEU A 21 -12.52 -7.43 30.55
N ALA A 22 -11.23 -7.22 30.32
CA ALA A 22 -10.70 -6.97 29.00
C ALA A 22 -11.15 -8.13 28.10
N GLN A 23 -12.08 -7.85 27.19
CA GLN A 23 -12.38 -8.76 26.10
C GLN A 23 -11.18 -8.73 25.15
N ASP A 24 -10.22 -9.62 25.39
CA ASP A 24 -9.38 -10.16 24.32
C ASP A 24 -10.30 -10.98 23.41
N ALA A 25 -11.09 -10.27 22.61
CA ALA A 25 -11.78 -10.85 21.47
C ALA A 25 -10.68 -11.21 20.46
N THR A 26 -10.21 -12.46 20.54
CA THR A 26 -9.54 -13.11 19.43
C THR A 26 -10.51 -13.08 18.25
N ALA A 27 -10.34 -12.09 17.37
CA ALA A 27 -11.16 -11.98 16.17
C ALA A 27 -11.03 -13.30 15.40
N VAL A 28 -12.14 -14.04 15.28
CA VAL A 28 -12.20 -15.20 14.40
C VAL A 28 -11.80 -14.70 13.01
N PRO A 29 -10.79 -15.30 12.34
CA PRO A 29 -10.39 -14.88 11.01
C PRO A 29 -11.62 -14.94 10.09
N ALA A 30 -11.87 -13.86 9.35
CA ALA A 30 -12.96 -13.84 8.39
C ALA A 30 -12.80 -15.03 7.41
N PRO A 31 -13.89 -15.73 7.06
CA PRO A 31 -13.80 -16.84 6.11
C PRO A 31 -13.21 -16.36 4.77
N PRO A 32 -12.44 -17.21 4.07
CA PRO A 32 -11.84 -16.81 2.81
C PRO A 32 -12.91 -16.50 1.75
N PRO A 33 -12.67 -15.51 0.87
CA PRO A 33 -13.59 -15.19 -0.22
C PRO A 33 -13.92 -16.40 -1.12
N PRO A 34 -15.16 -16.46 -1.67
CA PRO A 34 -15.56 -17.52 -2.61
C PRO A 34 -14.62 -17.63 -3.82
N PRO A 35 -14.42 -18.82 -4.41
CA PRO A 35 -13.47 -19.03 -5.52
C PRO A 35 -13.67 -18.11 -6.73
N GLY A 36 -14.92 -17.74 -7.06
CA GLY A 36 -15.25 -16.85 -8.18
C GLY A 36 -15.06 -15.36 -7.91
N GLU A 37 -14.69 -15.00 -6.68
CA GLU A 37 -14.50 -13.60 -6.27
C GLU A 37 -13.02 -13.20 -6.22
N TRP A 38 -12.13 -14.05 -6.74
CA TRP A 38 -10.70 -13.75 -6.86
C TRP A 38 -10.37 -13.23 -8.26
N ARG A 39 -9.57 -12.16 -8.33
CA ARG A 39 -8.95 -11.67 -9.55
C ARG A 39 -7.49 -12.11 -9.56
N THR A 40 -7.13 -13.03 -10.44
CA THR A 40 -5.74 -13.44 -10.64
C THR A 40 -4.96 -12.31 -11.31
N ILE A 41 -3.82 -11.95 -10.74
CA ILE A 41 -2.92 -10.95 -11.29
C ILE A 41 -2.18 -11.56 -12.48
N ALA A 42 -2.18 -10.87 -13.62
CA ALA A 42 -1.46 -11.32 -14.80
C ALA A 42 0.06 -11.41 -14.50
N PRO A 43 0.78 -12.46 -14.91
CA PRO A 43 2.21 -12.63 -14.61
C PRO A 43 3.09 -11.45 -15.05
N GLU A 44 2.76 -10.81 -16.17
CA GLU A 44 3.44 -9.63 -16.67
C GLU A 44 3.23 -8.38 -15.81
N ASN A 45 2.22 -8.39 -14.93
CA ASN A 45 1.90 -7.32 -13.98
C ASN A 45 2.23 -7.72 -12.53
N LEU A 46 2.99 -8.79 -12.31
CA LEU A 46 3.43 -9.22 -10.99
C LEU A 46 4.95 -9.10 -10.88
N LEU A 47 5.42 -8.16 -10.08
CA LEU A 47 6.85 -8.02 -9.75
C LEU A 47 7.18 -8.88 -8.54
N VAL A 48 8.24 -9.67 -8.65
CA VAL A 48 8.77 -10.56 -7.61
C VAL A 48 10.08 -9.99 -7.10
N ILE A 49 10.07 -9.49 -5.86
CA ILE A 49 11.24 -8.94 -5.17
C ILE A 49 11.63 -9.94 -4.08
N ASP A 50 12.71 -10.68 -4.30
CA ASP A 50 13.35 -11.46 -3.25
C ASP A 50 14.30 -10.55 -2.47
N THR A 51 14.23 -10.62 -1.14
CA THR A 51 15.13 -9.89 -0.24
C THR A 51 15.82 -10.87 0.72
N ASN A 52 16.82 -10.40 1.45
CA ASN A 52 17.40 -11.15 2.58
C ASN A 52 16.44 -11.29 3.78
N LYS A 53 15.25 -10.69 3.75
CA LYS A 53 14.19 -10.81 4.77
C LYS A 53 13.01 -11.68 4.34
N GLY A 54 12.90 -11.99 3.06
CA GLY A 54 11.76 -12.71 2.49
C GLY A 54 11.34 -12.15 1.13
N ARG A 55 10.27 -12.72 0.57
CA ARG A 55 9.74 -12.34 -0.74
C ARG A 55 8.65 -11.29 -0.59
N VAL A 56 8.68 -10.29 -1.47
CA VAL A 56 7.63 -9.29 -1.66
C VAL A 56 7.07 -9.43 -3.07
N LEU A 57 5.74 -9.44 -3.19
CA LEU A 57 5.04 -9.43 -4.46
C LEU A 57 4.31 -8.11 -4.64
N VAL A 58 4.53 -7.45 -5.79
CA VAL A 58 3.91 -6.17 -6.13
C VAL A 58 3.07 -6.33 -7.38
N GLU A 59 1.78 -6.00 -7.29
CA GLU A 59 0.94 -5.82 -8.47
C GLU A 59 1.27 -4.48 -9.12
N LEU A 60 1.60 -4.50 -10.41
CA LEU A 60 1.90 -3.34 -11.23
C LEU A 60 0.60 -2.74 -11.79
N ALA A 61 0.53 -1.42 -11.86
CA ALA A 61 -0.67 -0.65 -12.24
C ALA A 61 -0.48 0.13 -13.56
N PRO A 62 -0.37 -0.56 -14.72
CA PRO A 62 -0.15 0.09 -16.02
C PRO A 62 -1.28 1.05 -16.43
N GLU A 63 -2.48 0.89 -15.87
CA GLU A 63 -3.62 1.77 -16.06
C GLU A 63 -3.48 3.12 -15.34
N ILE A 64 -2.60 3.20 -14.34
CA ILE A 64 -2.33 4.42 -13.56
C ILE A 64 -1.05 5.11 -14.03
N ALA A 65 0.04 4.36 -14.22
CA ALA A 65 1.35 4.89 -14.58
C ALA A 65 2.06 3.99 -15.61
N PRO A 66 1.60 3.96 -16.86
CA PRO A 66 2.11 3.05 -17.89
C PRO A 66 3.62 3.21 -18.12
N ALA A 67 4.13 4.45 -18.21
CA ALA A 67 5.55 4.67 -18.50
C ALA A 67 6.46 4.22 -17.35
N HIS A 68 6.05 4.45 -16.09
CA HIS A 68 6.84 3.99 -14.94
C HIS A 68 6.73 2.47 -14.76
N VAL A 69 5.57 1.86 -15.02
CA VAL A 69 5.42 0.41 -15.02
C VAL A 69 6.32 -0.24 -16.07
N GLU A 70 6.36 0.29 -17.29
CA GLU A 70 7.28 -0.17 -18.33
C GLU A 70 8.74 -0.05 -17.91
N ARG A 71 9.13 1.06 -17.26
CA ARG A 71 10.48 1.25 -16.72
C ARG A 71 10.84 0.22 -15.65
N ILE A 72 9.95 -0.01 -14.69
CA ILE A 72 10.17 -1.01 -13.62
C ILE A 72 10.35 -2.40 -14.21
N LYS A 73 9.50 -2.80 -15.16
CA LYS A 73 9.63 -4.07 -15.88
C LYS A 73 10.98 -4.15 -16.60
N LEU A 74 11.33 -3.13 -17.39
CA LEU A 74 12.56 -3.07 -18.16
C LEU A 74 13.82 -3.22 -17.29
N LEU A 75 13.87 -2.52 -16.16
CA LEU A 75 15.00 -2.57 -15.23
C LEU A 75 15.07 -3.93 -14.53
N ALA A 76 13.93 -4.48 -14.08
CA ALA A 76 13.86 -5.81 -13.48
C ALA A 76 14.31 -6.91 -14.45
N SER A 77 13.80 -6.93 -15.69
CA SER A 77 14.16 -7.92 -16.71
C SER A 77 15.65 -7.85 -17.11
N ARG A 78 16.32 -6.72 -16.87
CA ARG A 78 17.77 -6.55 -17.08
C ARG A 78 18.61 -6.88 -15.85
N GLY A 79 18.00 -7.30 -14.74
CA GLY A 79 18.70 -7.56 -13.47
C GLY A 79 19.29 -6.30 -12.84
N PHE A 80 18.83 -5.11 -13.22
CA PHE A 80 19.40 -3.84 -12.72
C PHE A 80 19.26 -3.71 -11.20
N PHE A 81 18.15 -4.20 -10.65
CA PHE A 81 17.86 -4.12 -9.23
C PHE A 81 18.51 -5.22 -8.39
N ASP A 82 19.16 -6.21 -9.01
CA ASP A 82 19.73 -7.35 -8.30
C ASP A 82 20.88 -6.88 -7.39
N ASN A 83 20.81 -7.25 -6.12
CA ASN A 83 21.72 -6.86 -5.04
C ASN A 83 21.72 -5.38 -4.67
N LEU A 84 20.78 -4.58 -5.20
CA LEU A 84 20.61 -3.21 -4.72
C LEU A 84 20.01 -3.18 -3.32
N VAL A 85 20.41 -2.16 -2.56
CA VAL A 85 20.10 -2.03 -1.14
C VAL A 85 18.87 -1.15 -0.88
N TRP A 86 18.22 -1.37 0.24
CA TRP A 86 17.23 -0.46 0.82
C TRP A 86 17.97 0.66 1.56
N HIS A 87 18.60 1.56 0.79
CA HIS A 87 19.51 2.58 1.31
C HIS A 87 18.82 3.59 2.23
N ARG A 88 17.51 3.80 2.08
CA ARG A 88 16.75 4.77 2.86
C ARG A 88 15.44 4.19 3.37
N VAL A 89 15.32 4.01 4.67
CA VAL A 89 14.13 3.39 5.30
C VAL A 89 13.75 4.19 6.54
N ILE A 90 12.53 4.74 6.53
CA ILE A 90 12.00 5.55 7.62
C ILE A 90 10.78 4.84 8.18
N ASP A 91 10.82 4.55 9.49
CA ASP A 91 9.69 3.92 10.14
C ASP A 91 8.44 4.82 10.11
N TRP A 92 7.26 4.22 10.05
CA TRP A 92 5.99 4.93 9.85
C TRP A 92 5.91 5.79 8.57
N PHE A 93 6.79 5.54 7.60
CA PHE A 93 6.75 6.22 6.30
C PHE A 93 6.93 5.22 5.15
N MET A 94 8.16 4.96 4.71
CA MET A 94 8.44 4.13 3.53
C MET A 94 9.83 3.49 3.58
N ALA A 95 10.04 2.49 2.71
CA ALA A 95 11.34 1.91 2.41
C ALA A 95 11.70 2.22 0.95
N GLN A 96 12.83 2.90 0.72
CA GLN A 96 13.31 3.36 -0.58
C GLN A 96 14.55 2.58 -1.02
N THR A 97 14.61 2.28 -2.33
CA THR A 97 15.65 1.48 -2.98
C THR A 97 15.79 1.87 -4.46
N GLY A 98 16.46 1.05 -5.28
CA GLY A 98 16.61 1.25 -6.73
C GLY A 98 17.75 2.19 -7.11
N ASP A 99 18.64 2.49 -6.15
CA ASP A 99 19.86 3.28 -6.35
C ASP A 99 21.07 2.35 -6.51
N PRO A 100 21.79 2.38 -7.65
CA PRO A 100 23.00 1.59 -7.87
C PRO A 100 24.20 2.00 -7.00
N LEU A 101 24.22 3.22 -6.46
CA LEU A 101 25.26 3.69 -5.55
C LEU A 101 24.93 3.37 -4.08
N GLY A 102 23.65 3.18 -3.76
CA GLY A 102 23.17 2.97 -2.39
C GLY A 102 23.30 4.20 -1.49
N THR A 103 23.41 5.40 -2.07
CA THR A 103 23.61 6.68 -1.35
C THR A 103 22.38 7.59 -1.38
N GLY A 104 21.39 7.27 -2.21
CA GLY A 104 20.27 8.12 -2.59
C GLY A 104 20.48 8.92 -3.89
N GLU A 105 21.67 8.87 -4.50
CA GLU A 105 22.04 9.78 -5.61
C GLU A 105 22.19 9.10 -6.97
N GLY A 106 22.23 7.76 -7.01
CA GLY A 106 22.40 7.05 -8.27
C GLY A 106 21.08 6.85 -9.04
N GLN A 107 21.26 6.66 -10.34
CA GLN A 107 20.20 6.51 -11.32
C GLN A 107 20.58 5.39 -12.32
N SER A 108 19.61 4.87 -13.06
CA SER A 108 19.88 4.00 -14.20
C SER A 108 20.45 4.79 -15.38
N TRP A 109 20.96 4.08 -16.39
CA TRP A 109 21.43 4.68 -17.64
C TRP A 109 20.31 5.15 -18.58
N TYR A 110 19.04 5.09 -18.17
CA TYR A 110 17.91 5.60 -18.95
C TYR A 110 17.60 7.06 -18.60
N PRO A 111 16.97 7.82 -19.52
CA PRO A 111 16.53 9.17 -19.21
C PRO A 111 15.44 9.17 -18.13
N ASP A 112 15.28 10.32 -17.50
CA ASP A 112 14.20 10.54 -16.54
C ASP A 112 12.83 10.43 -17.22
N LEU A 113 11.85 10.06 -16.40
CA LEU A 113 10.47 9.91 -16.81
C LEU A 113 9.68 11.17 -16.52
N LYS A 114 8.80 11.49 -17.45
CA LYS A 114 7.74 12.46 -17.20
C LYS A 114 6.81 11.95 -16.10
N ALA A 115 6.46 12.82 -15.16
CA ALA A 115 5.56 12.54 -14.05
C ALA A 115 4.21 11.97 -14.49
N GLU A 116 3.76 10.92 -13.79
CA GLU A 116 2.42 10.32 -13.92
C GLU A 116 1.69 10.44 -12.56
N PHE A 117 1.72 11.63 -11.95
CA PHE A 117 1.15 11.89 -10.61
C PHE A 117 -0.38 11.77 -10.55
N THR A 118 -1.03 11.92 -11.70
CA THR A 118 -2.48 11.79 -11.88
C THR A 118 -2.74 11.10 -13.21
N PHE A 119 -3.90 10.47 -13.34
CA PHE A 119 -4.33 9.81 -14.57
C PHE A 119 -5.72 10.28 -15.00
N ARG A 120 -6.10 9.91 -16.22
CA ARG A 120 -7.41 10.17 -16.80
C ARG A 120 -8.21 8.87 -16.80
N ARG A 121 -9.23 8.79 -15.94
CA ARG A 121 -10.10 7.62 -15.81
C ARG A 121 -11.29 7.73 -16.77
N GLY A 122 -11.42 6.78 -17.67
CA GLY A 122 -12.59 6.63 -18.55
C GLY A 122 -13.57 5.60 -18.01
N ALA A 123 -14.69 5.43 -18.71
CA ALA A 123 -15.70 4.41 -18.39
C ALA A 123 -15.21 2.96 -18.60
N ASP A 124 -14.13 2.80 -19.37
CA ASP A 124 -13.41 1.54 -19.61
C ASP A 124 -12.54 1.09 -18.43
N MET A 125 -12.19 2.03 -17.53
CA MET A 125 -11.40 1.73 -16.34
C MET A 125 -12.32 1.49 -15.14
N ALA A 126 -12.46 0.22 -14.78
CA ALA A 126 -13.28 -0.21 -13.65
C ALA A 126 -12.83 0.48 -12.35
N PHE A 127 -13.78 1.05 -11.63
CA PHE A 127 -13.55 1.72 -10.36
C PHE A 127 -14.63 1.33 -9.36
N THR A 128 -14.20 0.88 -8.18
CA THR A 128 -15.07 0.44 -7.11
C THR A 128 -15.09 1.47 -5.99
N PRO A 129 -16.13 2.33 -5.88
CA PRO A 129 -16.21 3.32 -4.82
C PRO A 129 -16.47 2.66 -3.46
N VAL A 130 -15.80 3.16 -2.42
CA VAL A 130 -16.07 2.82 -1.02
C VAL A 130 -16.50 4.02 -0.19
N ALA A 131 -16.16 5.24 -0.64
CA ALA A 131 -16.61 6.49 -0.05
C ALA A 131 -16.83 7.57 -1.12
N ALA A 132 -17.68 8.54 -0.80
CA ALA A 132 -18.05 9.65 -1.69
C ALA A 132 -18.02 10.97 -0.91
N PRO A 133 -16.83 11.51 -0.58
CA PRO A 133 -16.73 12.86 -0.05
C PRO A 133 -17.27 13.89 -1.07
N VAL A 134 -17.61 15.08 -0.60
CA VAL A 134 -18.20 16.12 -1.47
C VAL A 134 -17.29 16.39 -2.67
N GLY A 135 -17.81 16.15 -3.87
CA GLY A 135 -17.11 16.41 -5.13
C GLY A 135 -16.06 15.37 -5.55
N ALA A 136 -15.95 14.24 -4.86
CA ALA A 136 -15.02 13.17 -5.24
C ALA A 136 -15.57 11.78 -4.89
N LEU A 137 -14.97 10.76 -5.51
CA LEU A 137 -15.14 9.37 -5.14
C LEU A 137 -13.80 8.82 -4.68
N VAL A 138 -13.84 7.98 -3.67
CA VAL A 138 -12.67 7.27 -3.14
C VAL A 138 -12.97 5.78 -3.18
N GLY A 139 -12.03 4.99 -3.68
CA GLY A 139 -12.28 3.60 -4.03
C GLY A 139 -11.03 2.90 -4.51
N PHE A 140 -11.22 1.88 -5.33
CA PHE A 140 -10.15 1.07 -5.89
C PHE A 140 -10.24 1.00 -7.41
N VAL A 141 -9.08 1.11 -8.07
CA VAL A 141 -8.86 0.58 -9.42
C VAL A 141 -8.00 -0.65 -9.22
N ASP A 142 -8.53 -1.82 -9.58
CA ASP A 142 -7.91 -3.11 -9.24
C ASP A 142 -7.56 -3.21 -7.73
N SER A 143 -6.28 -3.26 -7.35
CA SER A 143 -5.82 -3.25 -5.95
C SER A 143 -5.38 -1.88 -5.44
N ILE A 144 -5.32 -0.87 -6.32
CA ILE A 144 -4.77 0.44 -6.02
C ILE A 144 -5.86 1.34 -5.43
N PRO A 145 -5.65 1.90 -4.22
CA PRO A 145 -6.57 2.87 -3.65
C PRO A 145 -6.45 4.18 -4.41
N VAL A 146 -7.59 4.72 -4.84
CA VAL A 146 -7.69 5.86 -5.76
C VAL A 146 -8.72 6.85 -5.25
N GLN A 147 -8.43 8.14 -5.44
CA GLN A 147 -9.42 9.20 -5.45
C GLN A 147 -9.61 9.73 -6.87
N THR A 148 -10.86 9.96 -7.25
CA THR A 148 -11.25 10.40 -8.60
C THR A 148 -12.39 11.39 -8.53
N GLN A 149 -12.52 12.23 -9.56
CA GLN A 149 -13.75 13.00 -9.74
C GLN A 149 -14.93 12.07 -10.11
N PRO A 150 -16.20 12.48 -9.87
CA PRO A 150 -17.38 11.68 -10.18
C PRO A 150 -17.56 11.41 -11.67
N ASP A 151 -18.05 10.22 -12.02
CA ASP A 151 -18.29 9.78 -13.40
C ASP A 151 -19.20 10.73 -14.19
N ALA A 152 -20.17 11.37 -13.51
CA ALA A 152 -21.09 12.32 -14.13
C ALA A 152 -20.37 13.47 -14.88
N LEU A 153 -19.14 13.82 -14.47
CA LEU A 153 -18.35 14.86 -15.10
C LEU A 153 -17.68 14.42 -16.41
N MET A 154 -17.57 13.11 -16.69
CA MET A 154 -16.93 12.59 -17.91
C MET A 154 -17.61 13.13 -19.18
N SER A 155 -18.93 13.22 -19.20
CA SER A 155 -19.67 13.70 -20.38
C SER A 155 -19.30 15.14 -20.80
N GLY A 156 -18.89 15.96 -19.83
CA GLY A 156 -18.51 17.36 -20.01
C GLY A 156 -17.04 17.57 -20.39
N THR A 157 -16.19 16.54 -20.38
CA THR A 157 -14.79 16.65 -20.80
C THR A 157 -14.63 16.30 -22.29
N SER A 158 -13.56 16.83 -22.90
CA SER A 158 -13.25 16.58 -24.31
C SER A 158 -12.82 15.13 -24.57
N ASP A 159 -12.12 14.52 -23.62
CA ASP A 159 -11.62 13.14 -23.70
C ASP A 159 -12.61 12.10 -23.15
N LYS A 160 -13.77 12.54 -22.63
CA LYS A 160 -14.76 11.69 -21.94
C LYS A 160 -14.20 10.96 -20.72
N LYS A 161 -13.21 11.56 -20.06
CA LYS A 161 -12.57 11.03 -18.85
C LYS A 161 -12.65 12.03 -17.69
N VAL A 162 -12.32 11.56 -16.50
CA VAL A 162 -12.19 12.37 -15.28
C VAL A 162 -10.79 12.23 -14.68
N HIS A 163 -10.38 13.21 -13.87
CA HIS A 163 -9.10 13.11 -13.16
C HIS A 163 -9.20 12.12 -12.00
N GLY A 164 -8.17 11.29 -11.87
CA GLY A 164 -7.93 10.44 -10.71
C GLY A 164 -6.46 10.47 -10.31
N TRP A 165 -6.20 10.08 -9.07
CA TRP A 165 -4.86 9.84 -8.54
C TRP A 165 -4.90 8.70 -7.53
N ALA A 166 -3.82 7.94 -7.47
CA ALA A 166 -3.63 6.94 -6.44
C ALA A 166 -3.29 7.60 -5.10
N LEU A 167 -3.65 6.90 -4.03
CA LEU A 167 -3.47 7.34 -2.65
C LEU A 167 -2.33 6.54 -2.01
N TYR A 168 -1.46 7.21 -1.24
CA TYR A 168 -0.31 6.55 -0.62
C TYR A 168 -0.69 5.80 0.67
N CYS A 169 -1.47 4.73 0.53
CA CYS A 169 -1.79 3.77 1.60
C CYS A 169 -0.64 2.78 1.86
N PRO A 170 -0.66 2.00 2.96
CA PRO A 170 0.33 0.96 3.20
C PRO A 170 0.42 -0.03 2.02
N GLY A 171 1.65 -0.37 1.65
CA GLY A 171 1.96 -1.24 0.51
C GLY A 171 1.96 -0.56 -0.86
N VAL A 172 1.43 0.66 -1.01
CA VAL A 172 1.50 1.37 -2.30
C VAL A 172 2.96 1.62 -2.68
N ALA A 173 3.27 1.46 -3.97
CA ALA A 173 4.60 1.61 -4.50
C ALA A 173 4.69 2.89 -5.33
N GLY A 174 5.63 3.77 -4.95
CA GLY A 174 5.87 5.06 -5.59
C GLY A 174 7.26 5.15 -6.22
N MET A 175 7.41 5.99 -7.24
CA MET A 175 8.72 6.30 -7.82
C MET A 175 9.35 7.46 -7.08
N ALA A 176 10.60 7.29 -6.64
CA ALA A 176 11.38 8.40 -6.11
C ALA A 176 11.82 9.32 -7.26
N ARG A 177 12.09 10.57 -6.91
CA ARG A 177 12.49 11.63 -7.82
C ARG A 177 13.33 12.65 -7.07
N ASP A 178 14.12 13.40 -7.81
CA ASP A 178 14.80 14.60 -7.32
C ASP A 178 13.81 15.76 -7.22
N GLU A 179 14.32 16.99 -7.04
CA GLU A 179 13.48 18.18 -6.82
C GLU A 179 12.47 18.43 -7.95
N GLY A 180 12.86 18.15 -9.20
CA GLY A 180 12.01 18.34 -10.38
C GLY A 180 10.91 17.28 -10.52
N ASN A 181 9.78 17.65 -11.12
CA ASN A 181 8.65 16.72 -11.30
C ASN A 181 8.99 15.56 -12.23
N ASP A 182 9.74 15.83 -13.30
CA ASP A 182 10.08 14.88 -14.36
C ASP A 182 11.50 14.32 -14.17
N THR A 183 11.86 13.97 -12.92
CA THR A 183 13.21 13.48 -12.54
C THR A 183 13.18 12.05 -11.97
N ALA A 184 12.04 11.36 -12.07
CA ALA A 184 11.95 9.98 -11.64
C ALA A 184 12.77 9.09 -12.61
N ASN A 185 13.64 8.24 -12.06
CA ASN A 185 14.55 7.41 -12.88
C ASN A 185 14.42 5.91 -12.59
N SER A 186 15.13 5.42 -11.58
CA SER A 186 15.20 4.01 -11.19
C SER A 186 14.84 3.76 -9.73
N GLN A 187 14.99 4.79 -8.89
CA GLN A 187 14.69 4.67 -7.48
C GLN A 187 13.18 4.62 -7.24
N PHE A 188 12.77 3.77 -6.31
CA PHE A 188 11.37 3.63 -5.91
C PHE A 188 11.28 3.38 -4.41
N PHE A 189 10.07 3.51 -3.87
CA PHE A 189 9.78 3.23 -2.48
C PHE A 189 8.48 2.44 -2.30
N LEU A 190 8.44 1.65 -1.25
CA LEU A 190 7.25 0.92 -0.81
C LEU A 190 6.74 1.53 0.50
N MET A 191 5.47 1.92 0.52
CA MET A 191 4.85 2.54 1.69
C MET A 191 4.75 1.54 2.84
N ARG A 192 5.32 1.90 4.00
CA ARG A 192 5.16 1.14 5.25
C ARG A 192 3.89 1.54 5.99
N GLN A 193 3.50 2.81 5.83
CA GLN A 193 2.33 3.44 6.44
C GLN A 193 1.65 4.40 5.46
N ALA A 194 0.39 4.77 5.74
CA ALA A 194 -0.29 5.80 4.96
C ALA A 194 0.42 7.16 5.06
N TYR A 195 0.63 7.84 3.93
CA TYR A 195 1.21 9.19 3.90
C TYR A 195 0.59 10.07 2.79
N PRO A 196 -0.61 10.65 3.03
CA PRO A 196 -1.36 11.39 2.01
C PRO A 196 -0.65 12.62 1.43
N ALA A 197 0.39 13.12 2.10
CA ALA A 197 1.15 14.27 1.60
C ALA A 197 1.93 13.98 0.29
N LEU A 198 2.09 12.69 -0.10
CA LEU A 198 2.66 12.32 -1.39
C LEU A 198 1.62 12.32 -2.53
N ASP A 199 0.32 12.35 -2.22
CA ASP A 199 -0.74 12.28 -3.22
C ASP A 199 -0.59 13.42 -4.24
N LYS A 200 -0.66 13.07 -5.53
CA LYS A 200 -0.47 14.00 -6.68
C LYS A 200 0.92 14.65 -6.76
N ARG A 201 1.91 14.16 -6.01
CA ARG A 201 3.30 14.69 -6.02
C ARG A 201 4.36 13.68 -6.43
N TYR A 202 4.00 12.40 -6.43
CA TYR A 202 4.85 11.27 -6.79
C TYR A 202 4.03 10.26 -7.61
N THR A 203 4.68 9.56 -8.53
CA THR A 203 4.02 8.57 -9.38
C THR A 203 3.82 7.25 -8.64
N VAL A 204 2.58 6.78 -8.54
CA VAL A 204 2.28 5.42 -8.08
C VAL A 204 2.31 4.46 -9.26
N TRP A 205 3.04 3.37 -9.14
CA TRP A 205 3.20 2.36 -10.21
C TRP A 205 2.74 0.96 -9.81
N GLY A 206 2.36 0.75 -8.55
CA GLY A 206 1.87 -0.55 -8.09
C GLY A 206 1.53 -0.59 -6.61
N ARG A 207 1.28 -1.79 -6.11
CA ARG A 207 1.01 -2.07 -4.69
C ARG A 207 1.52 -3.45 -4.29
N VAL A 208 2.14 -3.52 -3.12
CA VAL A 208 2.48 -4.78 -2.43
C VAL A 208 1.19 -5.54 -2.14
N VAL A 209 1.08 -6.72 -2.75
CA VAL A 209 -0.02 -7.67 -2.55
C VAL A 209 0.38 -8.82 -1.63
N SER A 210 1.69 -9.04 -1.43
CA SER A 210 2.20 -10.00 -0.43
C SER A 210 3.56 -9.54 0.08
N GLY A 211 3.83 -9.72 1.38
CA GLY A 211 5.11 -9.36 2.00
C GLY A 211 5.18 -7.92 2.54
N LEU A 212 4.05 -7.29 2.89
CA LEU A 212 4.07 -5.96 3.53
C LEU A 212 4.75 -6.00 4.92
N ASP A 213 4.59 -7.11 5.63
CA ASP A 213 5.32 -7.43 6.86
C ASP A 213 6.83 -7.49 6.61
N ILE A 214 7.26 -8.08 5.49
CA ILE A 214 8.67 -8.09 5.08
C ILE A 214 9.17 -6.67 4.85
N VAL A 215 8.41 -5.83 4.12
CA VAL A 215 8.75 -4.41 3.91
C VAL A 215 8.85 -3.63 5.23
N ARG A 216 7.98 -3.93 6.20
CA ARG A 216 8.02 -3.35 7.55
C ARG A 216 9.16 -3.90 8.41
N SER A 217 9.65 -5.10 8.13
CA SER A 217 10.79 -5.72 8.82
C SER A 217 12.16 -5.25 8.31
N LEU A 218 12.21 -4.58 7.15
CA LEU A 218 13.44 -3.98 6.62
C LEU A 218 14.03 -3.02 7.66
N LYS A 219 15.35 -3.08 7.82
CA LYS A 219 16.11 -2.27 8.76
C LYS A 219 15.82 -0.78 8.54
N ALA A 220 15.19 -0.16 9.53
CA ALA A 220 14.97 1.28 9.54
C ALA A 220 16.27 2.02 9.93
N SER A 221 16.37 3.25 9.48
CA SER A 221 17.43 4.16 9.91
C SER A 221 17.15 4.70 11.31
N ASP A 222 18.23 4.88 12.07
CA ASP A 222 18.21 5.57 13.36
C ASP A 222 18.39 7.09 13.21
N THR A 223 18.58 7.59 11.98
CA THR A 223 18.82 9.00 11.66
C THR A 223 17.64 9.66 10.93
N PRO A 224 17.39 10.97 11.11
CA PRO A 224 16.23 11.64 10.51
C PRO A 224 16.23 11.72 8.98
N ASP A 225 17.39 11.63 8.34
CA ASP A 225 17.52 11.59 6.87
C ASP A 225 16.99 10.28 6.27
N GLY A 226 16.89 9.23 7.09
CA GLY A 226 16.45 7.90 6.71
C GLY A 226 17.54 7.01 6.15
N LEU A 227 18.81 7.46 6.09
CA LEU A 227 19.90 6.67 5.52
C LEU A 227 20.25 5.48 6.42
N VAL A 228 20.33 4.28 5.84
CA VAL A 228 20.51 3.04 6.60
C VAL A 228 21.95 2.58 6.57
N GLN A 229 22.56 2.38 7.74
CA GLN A 229 23.87 1.74 7.88
C GLN A 229 23.72 0.22 7.83
N GLY A 230 24.46 -0.46 6.96
CA GLY A 230 24.30 -1.91 6.73
C GLY A 230 22.87 -2.26 6.30
N PRO A 231 22.39 -1.71 5.17
CA PRO A 231 21.02 -1.88 4.70
C PRO A 231 20.72 -3.33 4.29
N ASP A 232 19.45 -3.71 4.39
CA ASP A 232 18.93 -4.92 3.75
C ASP A 232 19.00 -4.79 2.22
N GLN A 233 18.93 -5.90 1.50
CA GLN A 233 19.11 -5.93 0.04
C GLN A 233 18.00 -6.69 -0.69
N MET A 234 17.69 -6.24 -1.90
CA MET A 234 16.97 -7.04 -2.88
C MET A 234 17.94 -8.05 -3.48
N THR A 235 17.79 -9.32 -3.17
CA THR A 235 18.67 -10.37 -3.72
C THR A 235 18.37 -10.62 -5.20
N ARG A 236 17.10 -10.53 -5.60
CA ARG A 236 16.71 -10.66 -7.00
C ARG A 236 15.36 -10.02 -7.30
N VAL A 237 15.25 -9.29 -8.40
CA VAL A 237 14.00 -8.65 -8.84
C VAL A 237 13.64 -9.06 -10.26
N ARG A 238 12.45 -9.62 -10.46
CA ARG A 238 11.99 -10.12 -11.77
C ARG A 238 10.51 -9.83 -11.97
N VAL A 239 10.09 -9.73 -13.23
CA VAL A 239 8.67 -9.83 -13.59
C VAL A 239 8.29 -11.31 -13.61
N ALA A 240 7.13 -11.68 -13.06
CA ALA A 240 6.75 -13.10 -12.94
C ALA A 240 6.62 -13.78 -14.31
N SER A 241 6.26 -13.04 -15.37
CA SER A 241 6.28 -13.52 -16.76
C SER A 241 7.66 -14.00 -17.23
N ASP A 242 8.74 -13.46 -16.68
CA ASP A 242 10.12 -13.78 -17.06
C ASP A 242 10.63 -15.04 -16.36
N LEU A 243 9.91 -15.53 -15.35
CA LEU A 243 10.24 -16.76 -14.64
C LEU A 243 9.76 -18.00 -15.43
N PRO A 244 10.52 -19.11 -15.40
CA PRO A 244 10.03 -20.41 -15.82
C PRO A 244 8.72 -20.76 -15.11
N ALA A 245 7.82 -21.47 -15.79
CA ALA A 245 6.48 -21.75 -15.26
C ALA A 245 6.51 -22.49 -13.90
N ALA A 246 7.49 -23.37 -13.67
CA ALA A 246 7.66 -24.06 -12.39
C ALA A 246 8.08 -23.12 -11.25
N GLU A 247 8.84 -22.07 -11.56
CA GLU A 247 9.38 -21.10 -10.59
C GLU A 247 8.46 -19.87 -10.39
N ARG A 248 7.37 -19.79 -11.14
CA ARG A 248 6.52 -18.60 -11.21
C ARG A 248 5.48 -18.61 -10.07
N PRO A 249 5.55 -17.66 -9.11
CA PRO A 249 4.48 -17.51 -8.15
C PRO A 249 3.21 -17.00 -8.85
N THR A 250 2.05 -17.38 -8.33
CA THR A 250 0.78 -16.77 -8.73
C THR A 250 0.17 -16.03 -7.55
N ALA A 251 -0.45 -14.89 -7.82
CA ALA A 251 -1.14 -14.09 -6.83
C ALA A 251 -2.54 -13.75 -7.34
N ALA A 252 -3.52 -13.85 -6.47
CA ALA A 252 -4.88 -13.40 -6.73
C ALA A 252 -5.35 -12.53 -5.57
N VAL A 253 -5.99 -11.42 -5.89
CA VAL A 253 -6.56 -10.50 -4.90
C VAL A 253 -8.08 -10.61 -4.92
N LEU A 254 -8.72 -10.28 -3.81
CA LEU A 254 -10.18 -10.13 -3.80
C LEU A 254 -10.61 -9.14 -4.88
N ASN A 255 -11.50 -9.59 -5.78
CA ASN A 255 -12.08 -8.74 -6.81
C ASN A 255 -12.91 -7.65 -6.13
N THR A 256 -12.57 -6.38 -6.34
CA THR A 256 -13.25 -5.26 -5.69
C THR A 256 -14.70 -5.10 -6.16
N ASN A 257 -15.09 -5.69 -7.30
CA ASN A 257 -16.48 -5.72 -7.74
C ASN A 257 -17.34 -6.80 -7.05
N SER A 258 -16.76 -7.61 -6.17
CA SER A 258 -17.43 -8.76 -5.55
C SER A 258 -18.31 -8.38 -4.35
N ALA A 259 -19.26 -9.25 -4.02
CA ALA A 259 -20.10 -9.09 -2.83
C ALA A 259 -19.29 -9.19 -1.52
N THR A 260 -18.27 -10.06 -1.48
CA THR A 260 -17.38 -10.15 -0.32
C THR A 260 -16.62 -8.85 -0.11
N PHE A 261 -16.15 -8.20 -1.20
CA PHE A 261 -15.49 -6.90 -1.08
C PHE A 261 -16.44 -5.82 -0.54
N GLN A 262 -17.69 -5.75 -1.04
CA GLN A 262 -18.66 -4.77 -0.54
C GLN A 262 -18.91 -4.94 0.96
N THR A 263 -19.00 -6.19 1.43
CA THR A 263 -19.15 -6.51 2.84
C THR A 263 -17.93 -6.07 3.65
N LEU A 264 -16.72 -6.38 3.17
CA LEU A 264 -15.46 -5.97 3.79
C LEU A 264 -15.35 -4.45 3.90
N ALA A 265 -15.63 -3.72 2.82
CA ALA A 265 -15.59 -2.27 2.79
C ALA A 265 -16.61 -1.66 3.76
N GLN A 266 -17.84 -2.21 3.83
CA GLN A 266 -18.86 -1.77 4.76
C GLN A 266 -18.44 -2.00 6.22
N GLN A 267 -17.86 -3.16 6.53
CA GLN A 267 -17.36 -3.48 7.87
C GLN A 267 -16.23 -2.53 8.29
N ALA A 268 -15.27 -2.28 7.41
CA ALA A 268 -14.20 -1.31 7.67
C ALA A 268 -14.76 0.09 7.96
N ARG A 269 -15.75 0.54 7.18
CA ARG A 269 -16.42 1.83 7.41
C ARG A 269 -17.16 1.87 8.76
N GLN A 270 -17.87 0.81 9.11
CA GLN A 270 -18.60 0.75 10.38
C GLN A 270 -17.64 0.74 11.57
N ALA A 271 -16.53 -0.01 11.49
CA ALA A 271 -15.55 -0.10 12.55
C ALA A 271 -14.79 1.21 12.79
N ARG A 272 -14.51 1.96 11.72
CA ARG A 272 -13.71 3.20 11.78
C ARG A 272 -14.57 4.46 11.93
N GLY A 273 -15.85 4.40 11.57
CA GLY A 273 -16.78 5.52 11.72
C GLY A 273 -16.30 6.78 10.99
N ALA A 274 -16.18 7.88 11.73
CA ALA A 274 -15.71 9.16 11.19
C ALA A 274 -14.22 9.15 10.79
N ASP A 275 -13.43 8.25 11.37
CA ASP A 275 -11.99 8.12 11.11
C ASP A 275 -11.68 7.18 9.95
N PHE A 276 -12.71 6.71 9.22
CA PHE A 276 -12.54 5.81 8.10
C PHE A 276 -11.67 6.42 7.00
N SER A 277 -10.65 5.67 6.60
CA SER A 277 -9.87 5.89 5.39
C SER A 277 -9.99 4.67 4.47
N VAL A 278 -9.90 4.88 3.16
CA VAL A 278 -9.76 3.77 2.20
C VAL A 278 -8.50 2.92 2.47
N CYS A 279 -7.49 3.51 3.12
CA CYS A 279 -6.30 2.79 3.55
C CYS A 279 -6.55 1.79 4.71
N ASP A 280 -7.72 1.86 5.35
CA ASP A 280 -8.13 0.89 6.39
C ASP A 280 -8.66 -0.43 5.77
N ILE A 281 -8.86 -0.48 4.45
CA ILE A 281 -9.28 -1.70 3.75
C ILE A 281 -8.05 -2.47 3.28
N GLU A 282 -7.84 -3.63 3.90
CA GLU A 282 -6.85 -4.61 3.48
C GLU A 282 -7.50 -5.66 2.57
N LEU A 283 -7.05 -5.72 1.30
CA LEU A 283 -7.57 -6.68 0.35
C LEU A 283 -7.02 -8.08 0.65
N PRO A 284 -7.86 -9.10 0.85
CA PRO A 284 -7.39 -10.48 0.93
C PRO A 284 -6.60 -10.88 -0.32
N VAL A 285 -5.47 -11.56 -0.10
CA VAL A 285 -4.60 -12.05 -1.17
C VAL A 285 -4.34 -13.53 -0.98
N ARG A 286 -4.45 -14.29 -2.07
CA ARG A 286 -4.06 -15.69 -2.15
C ARG A 286 -2.80 -15.80 -3.01
N VAL A 287 -1.73 -16.30 -2.42
CA VAL A 287 -0.48 -16.60 -3.12
C VAL A 287 -0.33 -18.11 -3.24
N THR A 288 -0.06 -18.59 -4.45
CA THR A 288 0.44 -19.95 -4.65
C THR A 288 1.93 -19.84 -4.92
N PRO A 289 2.80 -20.41 -4.05
CA PRO A 289 4.23 -20.36 -4.25
C PRO A 289 4.62 -21.11 -5.52
N ALA A 290 5.83 -20.82 -6.01
CA ALA A 290 6.49 -21.63 -7.00
C ALA A 290 6.56 -23.10 -6.53
N ALA A 291 6.49 -24.04 -7.48
CA ALA A 291 6.57 -25.48 -7.20
C ALA A 291 8.00 -25.91 -6.86
#